data_AF-A0A661UXU4-F1
#
_entry.id   AF-A0A661UXU4-F1
#
_cell.length_a   1.000
_cell.length_b   1.000
_cell.length_c   1.000
_cell.angle_alpha   90.00
_cell.angle_beta   90.00
_cell.angle_gamma   90.00
#
_symmetry.space_group_name_H-M   'P 1'
#
loop_
_entity.id
_entity.type
_entity.pdbx_description
1 polymer ?
#
loop_
_entity_poly.entity_id
_entity_poly.type
_entity_poly.pdbx_seq_one_letter_code
_entity_poly.pdbx_strand_id
1 'polypeptide(L)'
;MSSDTDIQQLEASALEDLDVASSEAEVEDWRIAYLGRKGKLTALLRSLSALSIEERKVVGKQANELKKRLQEAYDWRIQHAHQARVEQVIV
;
A
#
# COMPACT_ATOMS: atom_id res chain seq x y z
N MET A 1 -21.22 -0.08 6.22
CA MET A 1 -20.54 -1.41 6.17
C MET A 1 -19.61 -1.55 4.96
N SER A 2 -19.86 -0.87 3.83
CA SER A 2 -19.03 -1.03 2.63
C SER A 2 -17.59 -0.50 2.75
N SER A 3 -17.35 0.62 3.44
CA SER A 3 -16.02 1.27 3.46
C SER A 3 -14.95 0.50 4.24
N ASP A 4 -15.33 -0.34 5.21
CA ASP A 4 -14.38 -1.14 6.00
C ASP A 4 -13.83 -2.31 5.15
N THR A 5 -14.73 -2.96 4.41
CA THR A 5 -14.38 -4.01 3.44
C THR A 5 -13.47 -3.49 2.33
N ASP A 6 -13.70 -2.26 1.84
CA ASP A 6 -12.86 -1.64 0.82
C ASP A 6 -11.41 -1.43 1.30
N ILE A 7 -11.22 -1.04 2.56
CA ILE A 7 -9.89 -0.88 3.18
C ILE A 7 -9.18 -2.23 3.29
N GLN A 8 -9.88 -3.26 3.78
CA GLN A 8 -9.32 -4.60 3.95
C GLN A 8 -8.94 -5.24 2.60
N GLN A 9 -9.80 -5.10 1.58
CA GLN A 9 -9.49 -5.60 0.24
C GLN A 9 -8.31 -4.88 -0.39
N LEU A 10 -8.22 -3.56 -0.19
CA LEU A 10 -7.09 -2.78 -0.66
C LEU A 10 -5.79 -3.21 0.03
N GLU A 11 -5.82 -3.43 1.35
CA GLU A 11 -4.68 -3.93 2.13
C GLU A 11 -4.20 -5.29 1.59
N ALA A 12 -5.10 -6.26 1.44
CA ALA A 12 -4.77 -7.58 0.93
C ALA A 12 -4.16 -7.52 -0.48
N SER A 13 -4.81 -6.82 -1.41
CA SER A 13 -4.33 -6.69 -2.79
C SER A 13 -2.97 -5.99 -2.86
N ALA A 14 -2.76 -4.97 -2.01
CA ALA A 14 -1.50 -4.25 -1.96
C ALA A 14 -0.38 -5.15 -1.42
N LEU A 15 -0.63 -5.94 -0.38
CA LEU A 15 0.38 -6.84 0.16
C LEU A 15 0.73 -7.98 -0.80
N GLU A 16 -0.26 -8.58 -1.48
CA GLU A 16 -0.02 -9.59 -2.51
C GLU A 16 0.81 -9.04 -3.67
N ASP A 17 0.43 -7.88 -4.22
CA ASP A 17 1.18 -7.25 -5.31
C ASP A 17 2.61 -6.87 -4.91
N LEU A 18 2.84 -6.53 -3.63
CA LEU A 18 4.17 -6.19 -3.12
C LEU A 18 5.05 -7.42 -2.90
N ASP A 19 4.45 -8.54 -2.52
CA ASP A 19 5.14 -9.81 -2.30
C ASP A 19 5.71 -10.34 -3.63
N VAL A 20 4.92 -10.26 -4.70
CA VAL A 20 5.36 -10.67 -6.05
C VAL A 20 6.37 -9.70 -6.68
N ALA A 21 6.46 -8.46 -6.21
CA ALA A 21 7.41 -7.46 -6.71
C ALA A 21 8.85 -7.83 -6.34
N SER A 22 9.63 -8.28 -7.31
CA SER A 22 10.95 -8.87 -7.15
C SER A 22 12.11 -7.93 -7.48
N SER A 23 11.83 -6.80 -8.12
CA SER A 23 12.81 -5.79 -8.51
C SER A 23 12.48 -4.42 -7.93
N GLU A 24 13.49 -3.57 -7.78
CA GLU A 24 13.29 -2.18 -7.35
C GLU A 24 12.30 -1.43 -8.25
N ALA A 25 12.30 -1.71 -9.55
CA ALA A 25 11.36 -1.12 -10.50
C ALA A 25 9.91 -1.55 -10.20
N GLU A 26 9.68 -2.85 -9.97
CA GLU A 26 8.35 -3.38 -9.63
C GLU A 26 7.86 -2.84 -8.28
N VAL A 27 8.76 -2.70 -7.30
CA VAL A 27 8.43 -2.14 -5.97
C VAL A 27 8.09 -0.65 -6.08
N GLU A 28 8.78 0.11 -6.94
CA GLU A 28 8.46 1.52 -7.19
C GLU A 28 7.15 1.68 -7.98
N ASP A 29 6.90 0.83 -8.98
CA ASP A 29 5.62 0.80 -9.72
C ASP A 29 4.45 0.51 -8.77
N TRP A 30 4.64 -0.43 -7.83
CA TRP A 30 3.70 -0.69 -6.75
C TRP A 30 3.44 0.56 -5.90
N ARG A 31 4.50 1.28 -5.50
CA ARG A 31 4.38 2.51 -4.69
C ARG A 31 3.54 3.55 -5.43
N ILE A 32 3.74 3.71 -6.73
CA ILE A 32 2.96 4.64 -7.55
C ILE A 32 1.50 4.20 -7.64
N ALA A 33 1.24 2.91 -7.88
CA ALA A 33 -0.10 2.34 -8.03
C ALA A 33 -0.95 2.43 -6.76
N TYR A 34 -0.34 2.23 -5.58
CA TYR A 34 -1.06 2.18 -4.31
C TYR A 34 -0.95 3.48 -3.52
N LEU A 35 0.27 3.97 -3.28
CA LEU A 35 0.57 5.13 -2.42
C LEU A 35 0.69 6.45 -3.19
N GLY A 36 0.72 6.41 -4.52
CA GLY A 36 0.85 7.59 -5.36
C GLY A 36 -0.30 8.59 -5.23
N ARG A 37 -0.09 9.80 -5.75
CA ARG A 37 -1.10 10.89 -5.74
C ARG A 37 -2.40 10.52 -6.47
N LYS A 38 -2.33 9.58 -7.41
CA LYS A 38 -3.47 8.99 -8.14
C LYS A 38 -3.65 7.50 -7.80
N GLY A 39 -2.96 7.01 -6.78
CA GLY A 39 -2.99 5.60 -6.40
C GLY A 39 -4.30 5.21 -5.73
N LYS A 40 -4.52 3.89 -5.63
CA LYS A 40 -5.74 3.29 -5.09
C LYS A 40 -6.07 3.78 -3.68
N LEU A 41 -5.07 3.94 -2.80
CA LEU A 41 -5.28 4.45 -1.43
C LEU A 41 -5.72 5.92 -1.42
N THR A 42 -5.14 6.76 -2.27
CA THR A 42 -5.54 8.17 -2.38
C THR A 42 -6.95 8.28 -2.95
N ALA A 43 -7.32 7.43 -3.92
CA ALA A 43 -8.68 7.37 -4.45
C ALA A 43 -9.70 6.96 -3.37
N LEU A 44 -9.37 5.95 -2.56
CA LEU A 44 -10.18 5.54 -1.41
C LEU A 44 -10.34 6.68 -0.40
N LEU A 45 -9.24 7.31 0.04
CA LEU A 45 -9.29 8.45 0.95
C LEU A 45 -10.17 9.60 0.44
N ARG A 46 -10.20 9.83 -0.88
CA ARG A 46 -11.09 10.83 -1.50
C ARG A 46 -12.55 10.39 -1.48
N SER A 47 -12.87 9.11 -1.68
CA SER A 47 -14.27 8.65 -1.58
C SER A 47 -14.81 8.80 -0.15
N LEU A 48 -13.95 8.62 0.86
CA LEU A 48 -14.29 8.84 2.27
C LEU A 48 -14.64 10.29 2.61
N SER A 49 -14.23 11.28 1.79
CA SER A 49 -14.58 12.69 2.01
C SER A 49 -16.08 12.98 1.86
N ALA A 50 -16.84 12.06 1.24
CA ALA A 50 -18.29 12.14 1.12
C ALA A 50 -19.05 11.62 2.37
N LEU A 51 -18.36 10.97 3.32
CA LEU A 51 -18.98 10.42 4.52
C LEU A 51 -19.29 11.49 5.58
N SER A 52 -20.22 11.17 6.48
CA SER A 52 -20.52 11.97 7.66
C SER A 52 -19.29 12.10 8.59
N ILE A 53 -19.30 13.09 9.48
CA ILE A 53 -18.15 13.38 10.36
C ILE A 53 -17.81 12.18 11.26
N GLU A 54 -18.83 11.51 11.81
CA GLU A 54 -18.66 10.35 12.69
C GLU A 54 -18.06 9.15 11.94
N GLU A 55 -18.59 8.83 10.76
CA GLU A 55 -18.07 7.74 9.92
C GLU A 55 -16.66 8.05 9.43
N ARG A 56 -16.40 9.29 9.01
CA ARG A 56 -15.09 9.74 8.55
C ARG A 56 -14.03 9.62 9.65
N LYS A 57 -14.40 9.80 10.92
CA LYS A 57 -13.46 9.67 12.05
C LYS A 57 -12.99 8.23 12.24
N VAL A 58 -13.91 7.27 12.13
CA VAL A 58 -13.60 5.84 12.26
C VAL A 58 -12.83 5.36 11.03
N VAL A 59 -13.41 5.54 9.84
CA VAL A 59 -12.85 5.01 8.59
C VAL A 59 -11.58 5.77 8.17
N GLY A 60 -11.52 7.07 8.44
CA GLY A 60 -10.31 7.87 8.20
C GLY A 60 -9.14 7.46 9.10
N LYS A 61 -9.41 7.01 10.33
CA LYS A 61 -8.35 6.45 11.20
C LYS A 61 -7.81 5.15 10.60
N GLN A 62 -8.69 4.23 10.21
CA GLN A 62 -8.31 2.97 9.56
C GLN A 62 -7.53 3.20 8.27
N ALA A 63 -7.96 4.13 7.41
CA ALA A 63 -7.26 4.43 6.17
C ALA A 63 -5.88 5.07 6.39
N ASN A 64 -5.72 5.89 7.43
CA ASN A 64 -4.41 6.42 7.83
C ASN A 64 -3.49 5.33 8.41
N GLU A 65 -4.03 4.39 9.18
CA GLU A 65 -3.28 3.22 9.66
C GLU A 65 -2.84 2.32 8.50
N LEU A 66 -3.74 2.04 7.54
CA LEU A 66 -3.41 1.32 6.33
C LEU A 66 -2.28 2.02 5.55
N LYS A 67 -2.34 3.35 5.39
CA LYS A 67 -1.28 4.13 4.75
C LYS A 67 0.09 3.87 5.39
N LYS A 68 0.16 3.89 6.73
CA LYS A 68 1.40 3.65 7.46
C LYS A 68 1.92 2.24 7.23
N ARG A 69 1.05 1.23 7.35
CA ARG A 69 1.43 -0.18 7.10
C ARG A 69 1.96 -0.40 5.70
N LEU A 70 1.29 0.14 4.69
CA LEU A 70 1.73 0.03 3.29
C LEU A 70 3.05 0.76 3.05
N GLN A 71 3.28 1.90 3.71
CA GLN A 71 4.57 2.60 3.64
C GLN A 71 5.68 1.78 4.28
N GLU A 72 5.46 1.22 5.48
CA GLU A 72 6.42 0.36 6.18
C GLU A 72 6.74 -0.90 5.37
N ALA A 73 5.72 -1.53 4.76
CA ALA A 73 5.90 -2.70 3.90
C ALA A 73 6.73 -2.35 2.66
N TYR A 74 6.45 -1.21 2.01
CA TYR A 74 7.25 -0.73 0.88
C TYR A 74 8.71 -0.46 1.29
N ASP A 75 8.93 0.26 2.39
CA ASP A 75 10.27 0.58 2.88
C ASP A 75 11.06 -0.70 3.18
N TRP A 76 10.40 -1.72 3.75
CA TRP A 76 11.00 -3.03 3.95
C TRP A 76 11.31 -3.73 2.62
N ARG A 77 10.35 -3.76 1.68
CA ARG A 77 10.50 -4.48 0.41
C ARG A 77 11.57 -3.87 -0.47
N ILE A 78 11.65 -2.54 -0.60
CA ILE A 78 12.65 -1.87 -1.44
C ILE A 78 14.08 -2.11 -0.94
N GLN A 79 14.27 -2.17 0.39
CA GLN A 79 15.55 -2.51 1.01
C GLN A 79 15.98 -3.96 0.69
N HIS A 80 15.03 -4.90 0.67
CA HIS A 80 15.31 -6.32 0.39
C HIS A 80 15.37 -6.64 -1.11
N ALA A 81 14.64 -5.91 -1.95
CA ALA A 81 14.74 -6.01 -3.42
C ALA A 81 16.16 -5.65 -3.90
N HIS A 82 16.83 -4.73 -3.21
CA HIS A 82 18.22 -4.38 -3.46
C HIS A 82 19.19 -5.51 -3.05
N GLN A 83 18.86 -6.31 -2.03
CA GLN A 83 19.71 -7.42 -1.54
C GLN A 83 19.60 -8.68 -2.39
N ALA A 84 18.43 -8.96 -2.99
CA ALA A 84 18.22 -10.13 -3.85
C ALA A 84 19.15 -10.15 -5.10
N ARG A 85 19.69 -9.01 -5.51
CA ARG A 85 20.66 -8.92 -6.62
C ARG A 85 22.09 -9.32 -6.23
N VAL A 86 22.45 -9.27 -4.94
CA VAL A 86 23.84 -9.43 -4.50
C VAL A 86 24.21 -10.89 -4.21
N GLU A 87 23.25 -11.78 -3.96
CA GLU A 87 23.55 -13.21 -3.65
C GLU A 87 23.82 -14.11 -4.87
N GLN A 88 23.72 -13.63 -6.12
CA GLN A 88 24.01 -14.46 -7.31
C GLN A 88 25.47 -14.40 -7.81
N VAL A 89 26.37 -13.65 -7.15
CA VAL A 89 27.76 -13.44 -7.64
C VAL A 89 28.81 -14.04 -6.70
N ILE A 90 28.54 -15.21 -6.12
CA ILE A 90 29.61 -16.02 -5.50
C ILE A 90 29.41 -17.50 -5.88
N VAL A 91 30.03 -17.89 -6.99
CA VAL A 91 30.54 -19.25 -7.24
C VAL A 91 32.02 -19.11 -7.58
#